data_AF-A0A916TYG2-F1
#
_entry.id   AF-A0A916TYG2-F1
#
_cell.length_a   1.000
_cell.length_b   1.000
_cell.length_c   1.000
_cell.angle_alpha   90.00
_cell.angle_beta   90.00
_cell.angle_gamma   90.00
#
_symmetry.space_group_name_H-M   'P 1'
#
loop_
_entity.id
_entity.type
_entity.pdbx_description
1 polymer ?
#
loop_
_entity_poly.entity_id
_entity_poly.type
_entity_poly.pdbx_seq_one_letter_code
_entity_poly.pdbx_strand_id
1 'polypeptide(L)'
;MRFQDVIKGVRERSESQLESLRKVAASELGDRSDLIVGVNGSLARRELTSGSDIDLFFLTTNGDIESAAAAQRSYRSALEAVGVKMPAEGGVFENPLPIADLVKVIGGSKDTNELITRRMLFLLEGEWIVNEVEFRCIRERLIDRYVEEDLDEHKICLFLLNDIIRYWRTICVDYENKVQGGKPKAIRLIKLRFSRMMLYFGGVVAVEGTGELTTAHKRATLVSRLSLSPIQRIQNRFGRRADAALTIYAEFLEKIDSVSTRRALDQPGDVGLNSDEFKFLSNKARLFKDELAKLILDDFGSSNPVVRAILL
;
A
#
# COMPACT_ATOMS: atom_id res chain seq x y z
N MET A 1 -22.87 -10.03 5.65
CA MET A 1 -22.81 -11.20 4.75
C MET A 1 -22.25 -10.81 3.38
N ARG A 2 -22.96 -10.03 2.54
CA ARG A 2 -22.49 -9.69 1.17
C ARG A 2 -21.07 -9.11 1.06
N PHE A 3 -20.65 -8.19 1.94
CA PHE A 3 -19.31 -7.60 1.84
C PHE A 3 -18.17 -8.59 2.18
N GLN A 4 -18.45 -9.54 3.09
CA GLN A 4 -17.47 -10.55 3.49
C GLN A 4 -17.16 -11.49 2.33
N ASP A 5 -18.17 -11.83 1.52
CA ASP A 5 -18.02 -12.67 0.33
C ASP A 5 -17.15 -11.98 -0.73
N VAL A 6 -17.36 -10.68 -0.96
CA VAL A 6 -16.54 -9.87 -1.88
C VAL A 6 -15.09 -9.83 -1.42
N ILE A 7 -14.84 -9.46 -0.16
CA ILE A 7 -13.48 -9.38 0.41
C ILE A 7 -12.79 -10.75 0.37
N LYS A 8 -13.52 -11.83 0.69
CA LYS A 8 -13.01 -13.20 0.60
C LYS A 8 -12.62 -13.55 -0.84
N GLY A 9 -13.49 -13.25 -1.81
CA GLY A 9 -13.24 -13.56 -3.22
C GLY A 9 -12.01 -12.86 -3.80
N VAL A 10 -11.84 -11.55 -3.53
CA VAL A 10 -10.62 -10.84 -3.99
C VAL A 10 -9.36 -11.33 -3.29
N ARG A 11 -9.47 -11.76 -2.03
CA ARG A 11 -8.36 -12.34 -1.29
C ARG A 11 -7.92 -13.68 -1.88
N GLU A 12 -8.85 -14.60 -2.10
CA GLU A 12 -8.55 -15.92 -2.70
C GLU A 12 -7.90 -15.78 -4.08
N ARG A 13 -8.40 -14.83 -4.90
CA ARG A 13 -7.80 -14.50 -6.19
C ARG A 13 -6.37 -13.96 -6.04
N SER A 14 -6.14 -13.11 -5.05
CA SER A 14 -4.82 -12.53 -4.78
C SER A 14 -3.81 -13.58 -4.32
N GLU A 15 -4.20 -14.48 -3.41
CA GLU A 15 -3.33 -15.57 -2.95
C GLU A 15 -2.98 -16.54 -4.09
N SER A 16 -3.96 -16.87 -4.94
CA SER A 16 -3.72 -17.70 -6.13
C SER A 16 -2.74 -17.04 -7.11
N GLN A 17 -2.85 -15.72 -7.30
CA GLN A 17 -1.94 -14.96 -8.15
C GLN A 17 -0.53 -14.89 -7.53
N LEU A 18 -0.40 -14.62 -6.22
CA LEU A 18 0.89 -14.62 -5.52
C LEU A 18 1.62 -15.96 -5.66
N GLU A 19 0.90 -17.07 -5.50
CA GLU A 19 1.44 -18.41 -5.68
C GLU A 19 1.94 -18.64 -7.12
N SER A 20 1.20 -18.16 -8.12
CA SER A 20 1.63 -18.20 -9.52
C SER A 20 2.91 -17.39 -9.75
N LEU A 21 3.00 -16.17 -9.22
CA LEU A 21 4.21 -15.34 -9.31
C LEU A 21 5.42 -16.02 -8.67
N ARG A 22 5.25 -16.61 -7.49
CA ARG A 22 6.32 -17.35 -6.78
C ARG A 22 6.82 -18.54 -7.60
N LYS A 23 5.92 -19.28 -8.27
CA LYS A 23 6.29 -20.38 -9.17
C LYS A 23 7.12 -19.91 -10.36
N VAL A 24 6.72 -18.83 -11.02
CA VAL A 24 7.50 -18.25 -12.13
C VAL A 24 8.85 -17.73 -11.61
N ALA A 25 8.89 -17.14 -10.41
CA ALA A 25 10.14 -16.63 -9.84
C ALA A 25 11.11 -17.77 -9.52
N ALA A 26 10.62 -18.90 -9.03
CA ALA A 26 11.45 -20.08 -8.76
C ALA A 26 12.13 -20.62 -10.03
N SER A 27 11.48 -20.58 -11.19
CA SER A 27 12.09 -21.00 -12.46
C SER A 27 13.03 -19.96 -13.07
N GLU A 28 12.66 -18.68 -12.99
CA GLU A 28 13.39 -17.59 -13.68
C GLU A 28 14.54 -17.02 -12.87
N LEU A 29 14.37 -16.94 -11.55
CA LEU A 29 15.32 -16.29 -10.64
C LEU A 29 16.03 -17.30 -9.75
N GLY A 30 15.40 -18.43 -9.43
CA GLY A 30 15.94 -19.40 -8.47
C GLY A 30 16.13 -18.78 -7.07
N ASP A 31 17.10 -19.32 -6.32
CA ASP A 31 17.37 -18.92 -4.93
C ASP A 31 18.36 -17.74 -4.84
N ARG A 32 18.02 -16.60 -5.45
CA ARG A 32 18.82 -15.37 -5.37
C ARG A 32 18.78 -14.78 -3.97
N SER A 33 19.83 -15.00 -3.18
CA SER A 33 20.00 -14.42 -1.85
C SER A 33 20.34 -12.92 -1.87
N ASP A 34 20.87 -12.43 -3.00
CA ASP A 34 21.27 -11.04 -3.19
C ASP A 34 20.11 -10.10 -3.56
N LEU A 35 18.94 -10.65 -3.90
CA LEU A 35 17.75 -9.90 -4.32
C LEU A 35 16.55 -10.16 -3.41
N ILE A 36 15.76 -9.11 -3.22
CA ILE A 36 14.38 -9.21 -2.74
C ILE A 36 13.47 -8.80 -3.88
N VAL A 37 12.52 -9.67 -4.22
CA VAL A 37 11.48 -9.37 -5.20
C VAL A 37 10.15 -9.41 -4.48
N GLY A 38 9.31 -8.41 -4.73
CA GLY A 38 7.98 -8.37 -4.16
C GLY A 38 7.00 -7.57 -5.00
N VAL A 39 5.79 -7.46 -4.48
CA VAL A 39 4.68 -6.74 -5.11
C VAL A 39 4.12 -5.69 -4.17
N ASN A 40 3.60 -4.61 -4.76
CA ASN A 40 2.77 -3.60 -4.13
C ASN A 40 1.39 -3.58 -4.81
N GLY A 41 0.56 -2.59 -4.48
CA GLY A 41 -0.72 -2.41 -5.16
C GLY A 41 -1.81 -3.36 -4.69
N SER A 42 -2.80 -3.60 -5.57
CA SER A 42 -3.98 -4.40 -5.23
C SER A 42 -3.63 -5.84 -4.86
N LEU A 43 -2.66 -6.46 -5.55
CA LEU A 43 -2.23 -7.82 -5.23
C LEU A 43 -1.72 -7.92 -3.78
N ALA A 44 -0.81 -7.02 -3.40
CA ALA A 44 -0.19 -7.01 -2.07
C ALA A 44 -1.22 -6.71 -0.96
N ARG A 45 -2.22 -5.88 -1.23
CA ARG A 45 -3.35 -5.62 -0.31
C ARG A 45 -4.41 -6.73 -0.26
N ARG A 46 -4.30 -7.76 -1.10
CA ARG A 46 -5.31 -8.83 -1.29
C ARG A 46 -6.64 -8.31 -1.86
N GLU A 47 -6.54 -7.36 -2.79
CA GLU A 47 -7.65 -6.65 -3.43
C GLU A 47 -7.66 -6.87 -4.96
N LEU A 48 -7.09 -7.97 -5.44
CA LEU A 48 -6.91 -8.21 -6.87
C LEU A 48 -8.25 -8.29 -7.61
N THR A 49 -8.42 -7.38 -8.56
CA THR A 49 -9.53 -7.35 -9.54
C THR A 49 -9.02 -7.67 -10.94
N SER A 50 -9.89 -8.11 -11.84
CA SER A 50 -9.61 -8.58 -13.22
C SER A 50 -8.76 -7.62 -14.07
N GLY A 51 -8.94 -6.31 -13.92
CA GLY A 51 -8.17 -5.29 -14.64
C GLY A 51 -6.95 -4.75 -13.88
N SER A 52 -6.56 -5.37 -12.77
CA SER A 52 -5.36 -4.98 -11.99
C SER A 52 -4.09 -5.29 -12.77
N ASP A 53 -3.12 -4.39 -12.67
CA ASP A 53 -1.73 -4.59 -12.99
C ASP A 53 -0.95 -5.11 -11.76
N ILE A 54 0.25 -5.65 -11.99
CA ILE A 54 1.16 -6.10 -10.94
C ILE A 54 2.32 -5.13 -10.77
N ASP A 55 2.30 -4.38 -9.67
CA ASP A 55 3.37 -3.45 -9.28
C ASP A 55 4.53 -4.21 -8.62
N LEU A 56 5.46 -4.74 -9.42
CA LEU A 56 6.69 -5.37 -8.92
C LEU A 56 7.66 -4.34 -8.33
N PHE A 57 8.42 -4.74 -7.32
CA PHE A 57 9.61 -4.03 -6.89
C PHE A 57 10.79 -4.99 -6.71
N PHE A 58 11.99 -4.48 -6.97
CA PHE A 58 13.26 -5.18 -6.79
C PHE A 58 14.15 -4.40 -5.84
N LEU A 59 14.67 -5.07 -4.82
CA LEU A 59 15.68 -4.52 -3.93
C LEU A 59 16.96 -5.37 -4.01
N THR A 60 18.11 -4.72 -4.03
CA THR A 60 19.42 -5.38 -3.98
C THR A 60 20.06 -5.25 -2.60
N THR A 61 20.56 -6.36 -2.07
CA THR A 61 21.26 -6.43 -0.78
C THR A 61 22.74 -6.08 -0.89
N ASN A 62 23.36 -6.40 -2.02
CA ASN A 62 24.79 -6.17 -2.27
C ASN A 62 25.06 -4.84 -3.02
N GLY A 63 24.01 -4.15 -3.49
CA GLY A 63 24.12 -2.89 -4.21
C GLY A 63 24.33 -3.04 -5.72
N ASP A 64 24.37 -4.26 -6.25
CA ASP A 64 24.50 -4.52 -7.68
C ASP A 64 23.18 -4.24 -8.42
N ILE A 65 23.04 -3.01 -8.90
CA ILE A 65 21.84 -2.55 -9.62
C ILE A 65 21.75 -3.13 -11.03
N GLU A 66 22.87 -3.38 -11.69
CA GLU A 66 22.88 -3.90 -13.06
C GLU A 66 22.38 -5.35 -13.09
N SER A 67 22.87 -6.18 -12.17
CA SER A 67 22.40 -7.56 -12.00
C SER A 67 20.92 -7.60 -11.59
N ALA A 68 20.49 -6.72 -10.68
CA ALA A 68 19.10 -6.60 -10.29
C ALA A 68 18.19 -6.17 -11.45
N ALA A 69 18.65 -5.25 -12.31
CA ALA A 69 17.89 -4.75 -13.45
C ALA A 69 17.77 -5.82 -14.55
N ALA A 70 18.82 -6.62 -14.76
CA ALA A 70 18.77 -7.78 -15.65
C ALA A 70 17.75 -8.82 -15.16
N ALA A 71 17.77 -9.15 -13.87
CA ALA A 71 16.80 -10.05 -13.25
C ALA A 71 15.37 -9.51 -13.36
N GLN A 72 15.17 -8.22 -13.12
CA GLN A 72 13.87 -7.57 -13.24
C GLN A 72 13.31 -7.64 -14.66
N ARG A 73 14.13 -7.40 -15.69
CA ARG A 73 13.72 -7.53 -17.10
C ARG A 73 13.34 -8.96 -17.43
N SER A 74 14.17 -9.94 -17.06
CA SER A 74 13.89 -11.36 -17.31
C SER A 74 12.57 -11.81 -16.69
N TYR A 75 12.38 -11.51 -15.39
CA TYR A 75 11.19 -11.91 -14.67
C TYR A 75 9.93 -11.20 -15.19
N ARG A 76 10.01 -9.91 -15.53
CA ARG A 76 8.90 -9.19 -16.17
C ARG A 76 8.49 -9.87 -17.48
N SER A 77 9.44 -10.20 -18.36
CA SER A 77 9.14 -10.86 -19.63
C SER A 77 8.51 -12.25 -19.44
N ALA A 78 8.98 -13.03 -18.46
CA ALA A 78 8.39 -14.32 -18.13
C ALA A 78 6.94 -14.20 -17.62
N LEU A 79 6.66 -13.19 -16.79
CA LEU A 79 5.31 -12.91 -16.30
C LEU A 79 4.36 -12.47 -17.44
N GLU A 80 4.83 -11.62 -18.35
CA GLU A 80 4.05 -11.21 -19.54
C GLU A 80 3.75 -12.41 -20.45
N ALA A 81 4.70 -13.34 -20.62
CA ALA A 81 4.51 -14.56 -21.41
C ALA A 81 3.41 -15.48 -20.85
N VAL A 82 3.16 -15.46 -19.53
CA VAL A 82 2.05 -16.19 -18.90
C VAL A 82 0.79 -15.32 -18.70
N GLY A 83 0.72 -14.17 -19.37
CA GLY A 83 -0.47 -13.33 -19.43
C GLY A 83 -0.68 -12.40 -18.22
N VAL A 84 0.35 -12.20 -17.38
CA VAL A 84 0.28 -11.23 -16.28
C VAL A 84 0.34 -9.82 -16.83
N LYS A 85 -0.65 -9.00 -16.43
CA LYS A 85 -0.69 -7.58 -16.81
C LYS A 85 0.31 -6.78 -16.00
N MET A 86 1.29 -6.19 -16.68
CA MET A 86 2.29 -5.33 -16.08
C MET A 86 1.92 -3.84 -16.20
N PRO A 87 2.32 -2.98 -15.24
CA PRO A 87 2.18 -1.54 -15.39
C PRO A 87 3.10 -1.03 -16.51
N ALA A 88 2.72 0.10 -17.10
CA ALA A 88 3.52 0.80 -18.09
C ALA A 88 4.90 1.21 -17.51
N GLU A 89 5.89 1.35 -18.39
CA GLU A 89 7.22 1.88 -18.07
C GLU A 89 7.16 3.32 -17.54
N GLY A 90 8.20 3.76 -16.83
CA GLY A 90 8.23 5.09 -16.17
C GLY A 90 7.58 5.14 -14.78
N GLY A 91 7.40 3.99 -14.11
CA GLY A 91 6.80 3.91 -12.78
C GLY A 91 7.82 4.07 -11.63
N VAL A 92 7.32 4.33 -10.42
CA VAL A 92 8.14 4.45 -9.18
C VAL A 92 8.95 3.18 -8.84
N PHE A 93 8.62 2.05 -9.47
CA PHE A 93 9.33 0.78 -9.30
C PHE A 93 10.04 0.30 -10.57
N GLU A 94 10.24 1.19 -11.54
CA GLU A 94 10.89 0.86 -12.81
C GLU A 94 12.31 0.35 -12.62
N ASN A 95 13.06 0.92 -11.67
CA ASN A 95 14.44 0.55 -11.42
C ASN A 95 14.58 -0.17 -10.07
N PRO A 96 15.46 -1.19 -9.96
CA PRO A 96 15.84 -1.75 -8.67
C PRO A 96 16.40 -0.69 -7.73
N LEU A 97 16.34 -0.95 -6.42
CA LEU A 97 16.83 -0.03 -5.40
C LEU A 97 17.77 -0.75 -4.41
N PRO A 98 18.91 -0.15 -4.01
CA PRO A 98 19.67 -0.69 -2.90
C PRO A 98 18.86 -0.61 -1.61
N ILE A 99 18.86 -1.69 -0.83
CA ILE A 99 18.19 -1.71 0.49
C ILE A 99 18.71 -0.58 1.40
N ALA A 100 19.99 -0.24 1.28
CA ALA A 100 20.61 0.83 2.04
C ALA A 100 19.88 2.18 1.84
N ASP A 101 19.42 2.47 0.62
CA ASP A 101 18.71 3.71 0.31
C ASP A 101 17.30 3.70 0.89
N LEU A 102 16.65 2.54 0.87
CA LEU A 102 15.33 2.36 1.48
C LEU A 102 15.37 2.57 3.01
N VAL A 103 16.42 2.09 3.69
CA VAL A 103 16.51 2.08 5.16
C VAL A 103 17.16 3.33 5.73
N LYS A 104 18.24 3.84 5.12
CA LYS A 104 19.05 4.91 5.72
C LYS A 104 18.51 6.31 5.42
N VAL A 105 17.88 6.51 4.26
CA VAL A 105 17.46 7.83 3.79
C VAL A 105 16.02 8.07 4.24
N ILE A 106 15.83 8.72 5.39
CA ILE A 106 14.50 9.12 5.90
C ILE A 106 14.55 10.59 6.31
N GLY A 107 13.74 11.41 5.65
CA GLY A 107 13.75 12.87 5.81
C GLY A 107 14.92 13.57 5.10
N GLY A 108 14.94 14.90 5.20
CA GLY A 108 15.96 15.73 4.54
C GLY A 108 15.83 15.78 3.01
N SER A 109 16.77 16.45 2.35
CA SER A 109 16.72 16.71 0.90
C SER A 109 16.98 15.48 0.02
N LYS A 110 17.58 14.44 0.59
CA LYS A 110 17.89 13.19 -0.12
C LYS A 110 16.71 12.22 -0.17
N ASP A 111 15.69 12.42 0.66
CA ASP A 111 14.52 11.55 0.72
C ASP A 111 13.45 12.03 -0.26
N THR A 112 13.62 11.63 -1.52
CA THR A 112 12.77 12.04 -2.65
C THR A 112 11.35 11.49 -2.53
N ASN A 113 10.42 12.06 -3.31
CA ASN A 113 9.05 11.53 -3.43
C ASN A 113 9.02 10.06 -3.90
N GLU A 114 10.00 9.64 -4.70
CA GLU A 114 10.16 8.24 -5.10
C GLU A 114 10.52 7.37 -3.89
N LEU A 115 11.57 7.74 -3.13
CA LEU A 115 12.05 6.96 -2.00
C LEU A 115 11.01 6.81 -0.89
N ILE A 116 10.36 7.89 -0.46
CA ILE A 116 9.27 7.82 0.52
C ILE A 116 8.12 6.94 0.00
N THR A 117 7.77 7.04 -1.29
CA THR A 117 6.70 6.21 -1.87
C THR A 117 7.08 4.73 -1.82
N ARG A 118 8.31 4.37 -2.24
CA ARG A 118 8.77 2.98 -2.21
C ARG A 118 8.83 2.44 -0.78
N ARG A 119 9.34 3.23 0.17
CA ARG A 119 9.44 2.87 1.59
C ARG A 119 8.08 2.66 2.23
N MET A 120 7.14 3.58 2.02
CA MET A 120 5.80 3.45 2.59
C MET A 120 5.01 2.32 1.94
N LEU A 121 5.14 2.10 0.62
CA LEU A 121 4.46 0.96 -0.01
C LEU A 121 5.04 -0.37 0.47
N PHE A 122 6.36 -0.49 0.57
CA PHE A 122 7.02 -1.66 1.15
C PHE A 122 6.53 -1.97 2.58
N LEU A 123 6.42 -0.94 3.43
CA LEU A 123 6.05 -1.08 4.83
C LEU A 123 4.53 -1.27 5.04
N LEU A 124 3.69 -0.57 4.28
CA LEU A 124 2.25 -0.52 4.51
C LEU A 124 1.46 -1.56 3.69
N GLU A 125 1.97 -2.04 2.56
CA GLU A 125 1.26 -3.03 1.74
C GLU A 125 2.12 -4.12 1.13
N GLY A 126 3.44 -3.96 1.10
CA GLY A 126 4.35 -4.84 0.37
C GLY A 126 4.22 -6.31 0.74
N GLU A 127 4.36 -7.17 -0.27
CA GLU A 127 4.35 -8.63 -0.14
C GLU A 127 5.53 -9.23 -0.89
N TRP A 128 6.17 -10.26 -0.31
CA TRP A 128 7.33 -10.91 -0.90
C TRP A 128 6.94 -11.93 -1.98
N ILE A 129 7.83 -12.09 -2.96
CA ILE A 129 7.82 -13.16 -3.97
C ILE A 129 9.10 -13.99 -3.88
N VAL A 130 10.26 -13.33 -3.76
CA VAL A 130 11.58 -13.97 -3.57
C VAL A 130 12.21 -13.45 -2.29
N ASN A 131 12.91 -14.34 -1.58
CA ASN A 131 13.68 -14.04 -0.38
C ASN A 131 12.82 -13.48 0.78
N GLU A 132 11.86 -14.28 1.24
CA GLU A 132 10.95 -13.94 2.34
C GLU A 132 11.69 -13.55 3.63
N VAL A 133 12.76 -14.28 3.96
CA VAL A 133 13.52 -14.07 5.18
C VAL A 133 14.13 -12.67 5.20
N GLU A 134 14.83 -12.28 4.13
CA GLU A 134 15.43 -10.95 4.05
C GLU A 134 14.35 -9.87 3.96
N PHE A 135 13.25 -10.10 3.23
CA PHE A 135 12.12 -9.18 3.18
C PHE A 135 11.59 -8.84 4.59
N ARG A 136 11.39 -9.86 5.43
CA ARG A 136 10.96 -9.68 6.83
C ARG A 136 12.02 -8.95 7.65
N CYS A 137 13.30 -9.30 7.50
CA CYS A 137 14.40 -8.63 8.18
C CYS A 137 14.47 -7.13 7.82
N ILE A 138 14.31 -6.76 6.55
CA ILE A 138 14.30 -5.35 6.14
C ILE A 138 13.10 -4.60 6.71
N ARG A 139 11.94 -5.24 6.81
CA ARG A 139 10.76 -4.63 7.46
C ARG A 139 11.02 -4.34 8.94
N GLU A 140 11.64 -5.27 9.66
CA GLU A 140 12.05 -5.07 11.06
C GLU A 140 13.06 -3.93 11.17
N ARG A 141 14.10 -3.91 10.33
CA ARG A 141 15.12 -2.85 10.31
C ARG A 141 14.54 -1.46 10.01
N LEU A 142 13.54 -1.38 9.14
CA LEU A 142 12.82 -0.13 8.90
C LEU A 142 12.06 0.32 10.15
N ILE A 143 11.37 -0.59 10.83
CA ILE A 143 10.64 -0.28 12.06
C ILE A 143 11.61 0.15 13.16
N ASP A 144 12.75 -0.52 13.32
CA ASP A 144 13.82 -0.10 14.24
C ASP A 144 14.29 1.33 13.94
N ARG A 145 14.40 1.70 12.67
CA ARG A 145 14.81 3.05 12.29
C ARG A 145 13.79 4.12 12.66
N TYR A 146 12.50 3.78 12.62
CA TYR A 146 11.41 4.67 13.00
C TYR A 146 11.13 4.71 14.50
N VAL A 147 11.55 3.67 15.24
CA VAL A 147 11.33 3.53 16.67
C VAL A 147 12.68 3.45 17.36
N GLU A 148 13.24 4.62 17.69
CA GLU A 148 14.54 4.75 18.36
C GLU A 148 14.60 3.94 19.66
N GLU A 149 15.78 3.44 20.00
CA GLU A 149 15.97 2.50 21.12
C GLU A 149 15.54 3.11 22.47
N ASP A 150 15.80 4.40 22.65
CA ASP A 150 15.49 5.22 23.82
C ASP A 150 14.15 5.97 23.70
N LEU A 151 13.27 5.58 22.77
CA LEU A 151 11.94 6.17 22.67
C LEU A 151 11.14 5.92 23.95
N ASP A 152 10.81 7.02 24.63
CA ASP A 152 9.98 7.03 25.83
C ASP A 152 8.69 6.20 25.67
N GLU A 153 8.40 5.37 26.68
CA GLU A 153 7.29 4.41 26.66
C GLU A 153 5.92 5.09 26.52
N HIS A 154 5.78 6.32 27.04
CA HIS A 154 4.56 7.13 26.98
C HIS A 154 4.39 7.86 25.64
N LYS A 155 5.41 7.85 24.78
CA LYS A 155 5.34 8.47 23.45
C LYS A 155 4.89 7.46 22.41
N ILE A 156 3.96 7.86 21.55
CA ILE A 156 3.65 7.08 20.34
C ILE A 156 4.86 7.04 19.41
N CYS A 157 4.86 6.12 18.45
CA CYS A 157 5.84 6.09 17.34
C CYS A 157 5.61 7.23 16.34
N LEU A 158 5.74 8.48 16.81
CA LEU A 158 5.37 9.70 16.07
C LEU A 158 6.20 9.88 14.80
N PHE A 159 7.47 9.47 14.80
CA PHE A 159 8.31 9.57 13.60
C PHE A 159 7.75 8.74 12.44
N LEU A 160 7.34 7.49 12.69
CA LEU A 160 6.65 6.66 11.70
C LEU A 160 5.32 7.30 11.27
N LEU A 161 4.51 7.76 12.23
CA LEU A 161 3.22 8.38 11.94
C LEU A 161 3.35 9.61 11.04
N ASN A 162 4.34 10.47 11.33
CA ASN A 162 4.63 11.64 10.52
C ASN A 162 5.01 11.25 9.08
N ASP A 163 5.77 10.16 8.90
CA ASP A 163 6.15 9.74 7.56
C ASP A 163 4.98 9.11 6.77
N ILE A 164 4.09 8.40 7.46
CA ILE A 164 2.81 7.91 6.90
C ILE A 164 1.93 9.08 6.45
N ILE A 165 1.80 10.13 7.29
CA ILE A 165 1.04 11.35 6.95
C ILE A 165 1.71 12.09 5.79
N ARG A 166 3.04 12.25 5.84
CA ARG A 166 3.82 12.89 4.76
C ARG A 166 3.57 12.19 3.44
N TYR A 167 3.66 10.86 3.40
CA TYR A 167 3.36 10.07 2.21
C TYR A 167 1.94 10.27 1.68
N TRP A 168 0.94 10.25 2.57
CA TRP A 168 -0.44 10.52 2.18
C TRP A 168 -0.60 11.89 1.51
N ARG A 169 0.04 12.93 2.05
CA ARG A 169 0.04 14.28 1.46
C ARG A 169 0.80 14.30 0.14
N THR A 170 1.95 13.62 0.05
CA THR A 170 2.73 13.49 -1.19
C THR A 170 1.89 12.89 -2.31
N ILE A 171 1.18 11.76 -2.09
CA ILE A 171 0.38 11.14 -3.15
C ILE A 171 -0.87 11.95 -3.51
N CYS A 172 -1.43 12.71 -2.57
CA CYS A 172 -2.53 13.64 -2.86
C CYS A 172 -2.08 14.78 -3.79
N VAL A 173 -0.88 15.32 -3.59
CA VAL A 173 -0.32 16.37 -4.45
C VAL A 173 0.15 15.78 -5.79
N ASP A 174 0.76 14.59 -5.77
CA ASP A 174 1.23 13.92 -6.98
C ASP A 174 0.08 13.49 -7.91
N TYR A 175 -1.13 13.30 -7.37
CA TYR A 175 -2.34 13.16 -8.20
C TYR A 175 -2.53 14.36 -9.13
N GLU A 176 -2.39 15.60 -8.63
CA GLU A 176 -2.55 16.81 -9.44
C GLU A 176 -1.47 16.89 -10.53
N ASN A 177 -0.22 16.58 -10.19
CA ASN A 177 0.90 16.52 -11.13
C ASN A 177 0.63 15.50 -12.26
N LYS A 178 0.19 14.28 -11.91
CA LYS A 178 -0.15 13.23 -12.89
C LYS A 178 -1.31 13.63 -13.81
N VAL A 179 -2.29 14.32 -13.27
CA VAL A 179 -3.44 14.83 -14.04
C VAL A 179 -3.02 15.92 -15.01
N GLN A 180 -2.15 16.84 -14.59
CA GLN A 180 -1.55 17.84 -15.49
C GLN A 180 -0.75 17.18 -16.61
N GLY A 181 -0.08 16.05 -16.32
CA GLY A 181 0.60 15.20 -17.30
C GLY A 181 -0.33 14.37 -18.21
N GLY A 182 -1.63 14.70 -18.29
CA GLY A 182 -2.57 14.10 -19.26
C GLY A 182 -3.11 12.72 -18.87
N LYS A 183 -2.83 12.22 -17.66
CA LYS A 183 -3.36 10.92 -17.22
C LYS A 183 -4.86 11.01 -16.88
N PRO A 184 -5.67 9.95 -17.12
CA PRO A 184 -7.09 9.92 -16.78
C PRO A 184 -7.37 10.29 -15.32
N LYS A 185 -8.21 11.33 -15.12
CA LYS A 185 -8.50 11.94 -13.81
C LYS A 185 -9.38 11.04 -12.94
N ALA A 186 -10.49 10.56 -13.50
CA ALA A 186 -11.56 9.91 -12.74
C ALA A 186 -11.10 8.64 -12.02
N ILE A 187 -10.51 7.68 -12.73
CA ILE A 187 -10.03 6.43 -12.11
C ILE A 187 -8.99 6.68 -11.00
N ARG A 188 -8.10 7.66 -11.19
CA ARG A 188 -7.02 7.97 -10.24
C ARG A 188 -7.58 8.59 -8.98
N LEU A 189 -8.52 9.51 -9.12
CA LEU A 189 -9.17 10.13 -7.98
C LEU A 189 -10.00 9.12 -7.18
N ILE A 190 -10.70 8.19 -7.85
CA ILE A 190 -11.40 7.10 -7.17
C ILE A 190 -10.40 6.19 -6.43
N LYS A 191 -9.32 5.73 -7.07
CA LYS A 191 -8.28 4.92 -6.40
C LYS A 191 -7.63 5.66 -5.22
N LEU A 192 -7.43 6.98 -5.33
CA LEU A 192 -6.92 7.82 -4.25
C LEU A 192 -7.87 7.86 -3.06
N ARG A 193 -9.17 8.10 -3.33
CA ARG A 193 -10.22 8.23 -2.30
C ARG A 193 -10.70 6.89 -1.71
N PHE A 194 -10.30 5.76 -2.27
CA PHE A 194 -10.55 4.43 -1.71
C PHE A 194 -9.25 3.77 -1.30
N SER A 195 -8.59 3.02 -2.21
CA SER A 195 -7.46 2.16 -1.86
C SER A 195 -6.30 2.88 -1.19
N ARG A 196 -5.93 4.09 -1.65
CA ARG A 196 -4.84 4.85 -1.03
C ARG A 196 -5.24 5.45 0.32
N MET A 197 -6.48 5.90 0.46
CA MET A 197 -7.02 6.35 1.75
C MET A 197 -7.12 5.21 2.76
N MET A 198 -7.53 4.02 2.32
CA MET A 198 -7.56 2.78 3.11
C MET A 198 -6.15 2.40 3.59
N LEU A 199 -5.16 2.47 2.70
CA LEU A 199 -3.75 2.22 3.03
C LEU A 199 -3.23 3.19 4.10
N TYR A 200 -3.45 4.50 3.88
CA TYR A 200 -3.09 5.55 4.84
C TYR A 200 -3.75 5.31 6.20
N PHE A 201 -5.06 5.10 6.22
CA PHE A 201 -5.82 4.85 7.44
C PHE A 201 -5.34 3.59 8.18
N GLY A 202 -5.08 2.50 7.46
CA GLY A 202 -4.49 1.29 8.04
C GLY A 202 -3.09 1.53 8.63
N GLY A 203 -2.31 2.42 8.05
CA GLY A 203 -1.03 2.88 8.61
C GLY A 203 -1.20 3.64 9.92
N VAL A 204 -2.12 4.59 9.97
CA VAL A 204 -2.48 5.34 11.18
C VAL A 204 -2.92 4.39 12.30
N VAL A 205 -3.81 3.45 11.99
CA VAL A 205 -4.29 2.42 12.92
C VAL A 205 -3.15 1.54 13.45
N ALA A 206 -2.13 1.27 12.64
CA ALA A 206 -1.00 0.45 13.08
C ALA A 206 -0.20 1.12 14.21
N VAL A 207 -0.08 2.45 14.20
CA VAL A 207 0.66 3.23 15.21
C VAL A 207 -0.16 3.51 16.47
N GLU A 208 -1.49 3.48 16.39
CA GLU A 208 -2.34 3.75 17.55
C GLU A 208 -2.11 2.74 18.70
N GLY A 209 -2.14 3.22 19.94
CA GLY A 209 -1.87 2.39 21.12
C GLY A 209 -0.39 2.02 21.32
N THR A 210 0.54 2.57 20.54
CA THR A 210 1.98 2.39 20.79
C THR A 210 2.48 3.18 22.00
N GLY A 211 1.77 4.23 22.43
CA GLY A 211 2.19 5.17 23.47
C GLY A 211 2.12 4.68 24.92
N GLU A 212 1.97 3.38 25.16
CA GLU A 212 1.99 2.79 26.53
C GLU A 212 2.75 1.46 26.52
N LEU A 213 3.74 1.34 25.63
CA LEU A 213 4.50 0.12 25.40
C LEU A 213 5.99 0.42 25.53
N THR A 214 6.75 -0.56 26.03
CA THR A 214 8.22 -0.55 25.94
C THR A 214 8.67 -0.49 24.48
N THR A 215 9.86 0.06 24.20
CA THR A 215 10.40 0.13 22.83
C THR A 215 10.34 -1.20 22.09
N ALA A 216 10.74 -2.30 22.75
CA ALA A 216 10.69 -3.64 22.19
C ALA A 216 9.26 -4.06 21.82
N HIS A 217 8.28 -3.79 22.71
CA HIS A 217 6.88 -4.07 22.44
C HIS A 217 6.28 -3.16 21.36
N LYS A 218 6.69 -1.89 21.26
CA LYS A 218 6.30 -1.00 20.15
C LYS A 218 6.74 -1.60 18.82
N ARG A 219 8.01 -1.99 18.70
CA ARG A 219 8.60 -2.59 17.49
C ARG A 219 7.89 -3.90 17.11
N ALA A 220 7.77 -4.84 18.04
CA ALA A 220 7.06 -6.11 17.80
C ALA A 220 5.59 -5.90 17.39
N THR A 221 4.90 -4.95 18.04
CA THR A 221 3.52 -4.59 17.71
C THR A 221 3.40 -4.04 16.29
N LEU A 222 4.31 -3.15 15.89
CA LEU A 222 4.32 -2.59 14.53
C LEU A 222 4.65 -3.65 13.49
N VAL A 223 5.62 -4.54 13.74
CA VAL A 223 5.96 -5.65 12.83
C VAL A 223 4.73 -6.52 12.59
N SER A 224 4.04 -6.91 13.67
CA SER A 224 2.83 -7.73 13.61
C SER A 224 1.71 -7.03 12.84
N ARG A 225 1.40 -5.78 13.18
CA ARG A 225 0.31 -5.02 12.54
C ARG A 225 0.58 -4.69 11.08
N LEU A 226 1.80 -4.28 10.75
CA LEU A 226 2.18 -3.89 9.37
C LEU A 226 2.37 -5.10 8.44
N SER A 227 2.41 -6.32 8.99
CA SER A 227 2.34 -7.55 8.20
C SER A 227 0.91 -7.92 7.77
N LEU A 228 -0.11 -7.25 8.31
CA LEU A 228 -1.51 -7.43 7.93
C LEU A 228 -1.90 -6.48 6.80
N SER A 229 -2.82 -6.92 5.92
CA SER A 229 -3.40 -6.03 4.91
C SER A 229 -4.14 -4.85 5.56
N PRO A 230 -4.34 -3.72 4.86
CA PRO A 230 -5.11 -2.60 5.40
C PRO A 230 -6.51 -3.00 5.91
N ILE A 231 -7.22 -3.86 5.15
CA ILE A 231 -8.52 -4.40 5.57
C ILE A 231 -8.39 -5.17 6.89
N GLN A 232 -7.41 -6.08 6.98
CA GLN A 232 -7.20 -6.88 8.19
C GLN A 232 -6.82 -6.03 9.40
N ARG A 233 -5.98 -5.00 9.23
CA ARG A 233 -5.63 -4.07 10.31
C ARG A 233 -6.87 -3.39 10.90
N ILE A 234 -7.75 -2.91 10.05
CA ILE A 234 -8.97 -2.20 10.45
C ILE A 234 -9.97 -3.17 11.08
N GLN A 235 -10.17 -4.34 10.48
CA GLN A 235 -11.02 -5.39 11.05
C GLN A 235 -10.54 -5.84 12.42
N ASN A 236 -9.24 -6.06 12.58
CA ASN A 236 -8.66 -6.49 13.85
C ASN A 236 -8.77 -5.41 14.94
N ARG A 237 -8.64 -4.12 14.58
CA ARG A 237 -8.71 -3.03 15.55
C ARG A 237 -10.14 -2.68 15.97
N PHE A 238 -11.10 -2.72 15.04
CA PHE A 238 -12.44 -2.17 15.26
C PHE A 238 -13.56 -3.23 15.26
N GLY A 239 -13.25 -4.46 14.85
CA GLY A 239 -14.24 -5.53 14.73
C GLY A 239 -15.46 -5.11 13.90
N ARG A 240 -16.66 -5.39 14.42
CA ARG A 240 -17.93 -5.05 13.76
C ARG A 240 -18.16 -3.56 13.53
N ARG A 241 -17.46 -2.66 14.25
CA ARG A 241 -17.59 -1.21 14.03
C ARG A 241 -17.09 -0.82 12.65
N ALA A 242 -16.16 -1.57 12.07
CA ALA A 242 -15.66 -1.33 10.71
C ALA A 242 -16.62 -1.80 9.60
N ASP A 243 -17.68 -2.54 9.91
CA ASP A 243 -18.53 -3.18 8.90
C ASP A 243 -19.14 -2.18 7.92
N ALA A 244 -19.52 -0.98 8.39
CA ALA A 244 -20.07 0.08 7.53
C ALA A 244 -19.03 0.55 6.50
N ALA A 245 -17.81 0.90 6.96
CA ALA A 245 -16.72 1.30 6.08
C ALA A 245 -16.33 0.18 5.09
N LEU A 246 -16.24 -1.05 5.58
CA LEU A 246 -15.85 -2.21 4.77
C LEU A 246 -16.94 -2.63 3.78
N THR A 247 -18.21 -2.42 4.10
CA THR A 247 -19.31 -2.60 3.14
C THR A 247 -19.17 -1.64 1.96
N ILE A 248 -18.92 -0.36 2.24
CA ILE A 248 -18.71 0.64 1.18
C ILE A 248 -17.45 0.32 0.36
N TYR A 249 -16.38 -0.13 1.03
CA TYR A 249 -15.15 -0.52 0.35
C TYR A 249 -15.34 -1.75 -0.55
N ALA A 250 -16.10 -2.74 -0.10
CA ALA A 250 -16.45 -3.92 -0.91
C ALA A 250 -17.26 -3.53 -2.16
N GLU A 251 -18.23 -2.61 -2.04
CA GLU A 251 -18.93 -2.08 -3.22
C GLU A 251 -17.99 -1.40 -4.21
N PHE A 252 -16.98 -0.67 -3.72
CA PHE A 252 -15.93 -0.12 -4.58
C PHE A 252 -15.13 -1.21 -5.30
N LEU A 253 -14.75 -2.29 -4.60
CA LEU A 253 -14.03 -3.41 -5.20
C LEU A 253 -14.87 -4.12 -6.29
N GLU A 254 -16.16 -4.36 -6.04
CA GLU A 254 -17.08 -4.92 -7.05
C GLU A 254 -17.16 -4.00 -8.27
N LYS A 255 -17.33 -2.69 -8.06
CA LYS A 255 -17.46 -1.71 -9.16
C LYS A 255 -16.18 -1.57 -9.96
N ILE A 256 -15.01 -1.51 -9.31
CA ILE A 256 -13.75 -1.38 -10.03
C ILE A 256 -13.36 -2.68 -10.75
N ASP A 257 -13.91 -3.84 -10.35
CA ASP A 257 -13.76 -5.10 -11.10
C ASP A 257 -14.55 -5.12 -12.42
N SER A 258 -15.54 -4.23 -12.58
CA SER A 258 -16.31 -4.13 -13.83
C SER A 258 -15.53 -3.45 -14.97
N VAL A 259 -15.51 -4.11 -16.13
CA VAL A 259 -14.91 -3.58 -17.37
C VAL A 259 -15.62 -2.28 -17.82
N SER A 260 -16.94 -2.21 -17.72
CA SER A 260 -17.68 -1.00 -18.12
C SER A 260 -17.34 0.19 -17.22
N THR A 261 -17.29 -0.04 -15.91
CA THR A 261 -16.91 0.99 -14.94
C THR A 261 -15.48 1.46 -15.16
N ARG A 262 -14.52 0.54 -15.33
CA ARG A 262 -13.14 0.94 -15.66
C ARG A 262 -13.07 1.78 -16.94
N ARG A 263 -13.74 1.33 -18.02
CA ARG A 263 -13.77 2.06 -19.29
C ARG A 263 -14.34 3.47 -19.13
N ALA A 264 -15.39 3.65 -18.33
CA ALA A 264 -15.96 4.97 -18.04
C ALA A 264 -14.98 5.86 -17.25
N LEU A 265 -14.30 5.30 -16.25
CA LEU A 265 -13.35 6.03 -15.40
C LEU A 265 -11.99 6.32 -16.07
N ASP A 266 -11.59 5.51 -17.06
CA ASP A 266 -10.33 5.66 -17.81
C ASP A 266 -10.43 6.68 -18.96
N GLN A 267 -11.60 7.28 -19.19
CA GLN A 267 -11.76 8.32 -20.21
C GLN A 267 -10.87 9.54 -19.93
N PRO A 268 -10.31 10.16 -20.98
CA PRO A 268 -9.40 11.30 -20.83
C PRO A 268 -10.11 12.57 -20.35
N GLY A 269 -9.33 13.47 -19.74
CA GLY A 269 -9.81 14.78 -19.29
C GLY A 269 -10.99 14.68 -18.33
N ASP A 270 -12.02 15.48 -18.58
CA ASP A 270 -13.21 15.58 -17.73
C ASP A 270 -14.33 14.61 -18.15
N VAL A 271 -14.17 13.89 -19.27
CA VAL A 271 -15.17 12.92 -19.75
C VAL A 271 -15.44 11.86 -18.69
N GLY A 272 -14.37 11.31 -18.10
CA GLY A 272 -14.51 10.32 -17.01
C GLY A 272 -15.16 10.91 -15.76
N LEU A 273 -14.94 12.20 -15.46
CA LEU A 273 -15.53 12.88 -14.31
C LEU A 273 -17.03 13.11 -14.46
N ASN A 274 -17.52 13.16 -15.71
CA ASN A 274 -18.94 13.35 -16.00
C ASN A 274 -19.74 12.04 -16.07
N SER A 275 -19.06 10.88 -16.02
CA SER A 275 -19.70 9.56 -16.02
C SER A 275 -20.54 9.32 -14.76
N ASP A 276 -21.59 8.51 -14.90
CA ASP A 276 -22.45 8.14 -13.77
C ASP A 276 -21.70 7.24 -12.78
N GLU A 277 -20.78 6.41 -13.26
CA GLU A 277 -19.92 5.59 -12.42
C GLU A 277 -19.02 6.43 -11.53
N PHE A 278 -18.42 7.50 -12.06
CA PHE A 278 -17.60 8.40 -11.27
C PHE A 278 -18.43 9.15 -10.22
N LYS A 279 -19.61 9.65 -10.57
CA LYS A 279 -20.51 10.34 -9.63
C LYS A 279 -20.94 9.39 -8.51
N PHE A 280 -21.35 8.17 -8.85
CA PHE A 280 -21.72 7.14 -7.89
C PHE A 280 -20.56 6.82 -6.94
N LEU A 281 -19.37 6.49 -7.47
CA LEU A 281 -18.22 6.15 -6.65
C LEU A 281 -17.69 7.33 -5.85
N SER A 282 -17.82 8.56 -6.35
CA SER A 282 -17.49 9.77 -5.60
C SER A 282 -18.41 9.98 -4.40
N ASN A 283 -19.70 9.71 -4.54
CA ASN A 283 -20.64 9.74 -3.41
C ASN A 283 -20.29 8.67 -2.38
N LYS A 284 -20.03 7.44 -2.82
CA LYS A 284 -19.57 6.34 -1.96
C LYS A 284 -18.24 6.67 -1.26
N ALA A 285 -17.32 7.33 -1.93
CA ALA A 285 -16.04 7.73 -1.35
C ALA A 285 -16.19 8.74 -0.21
N ARG A 286 -17.16 9.67 -0.30
CA ARG A 286 -17.49 10.59 0.80
C ARG A 286 -18.00 9.84 2.01
N LEU A 287 -18.98 8.94 1.80
CA LEU A 287 -19.51 8.08 2.87
C LEU A 287 -18.41 7.22 3.50
N PHE A 288 -17.54 6.63 2.68
CA PHE A 288 -16.41 5.82 3.15
C PHE A 288 -15.47 6.65 4.05
N LYS A 289 -15.10 7.87 3.61
CA LYS A 289 -14.31 8.80 4.41
C LYS A 289 -15.00 9.14 5.74
N ASP A 290 -16.31 9.39 5.71
CA ASP A 290 -17.08 9.73 6.92
C ASP A 290 -17.11 8.55 7.90
N GLU A 291 -17.29 7.31 7.42
CA GLU A 291 -17.21 6.10 8.26
C GLU A 291 -15.81 5.89 8.85
N LEU A 292 -14.74 6.12 8.09
CA LEU A 292 -13.38 6.07 8.62
C LEU A 292 -13.15 7.18 9.67
N ALA A 293 -13.65 8.38 9.45
CA ALA A 293 -13.54 9.48 10.39
C ALA A 293 -14.27 9.17 11.71
N LYS A 294 -15.48 8.59 11.66
CA LYS A 294 -16.22 8.12 12.83
C LYS A 294 -15.42 7.09 13.62
N LEU A 295 -14.80 6.11 12.96
CA LEU A 295 -13.97 5.12 13.65
C LEU A 295 -12.84 5.77 14.46
N ILE A 296 -12.19 6.80 13.93
CA ILE A 296 -11.13 7.51 14.67
C ILE A 296 -11.73 8.39 15.78
N LEU A 297 -12.71 9.23 15.47
CA LEU A 297 -13.20 10.24 16.41
C LEU A 297 -13.97 9.61 17.58
N ASP A 298 -14.78 8.60 17.31
CA ASP A 298 -15.64 7.96 18.30
C ASP A 298 -14.89 6.90 19.12
N ASP A 299 -13.79 6.33 18.60
CA ASP A 299 -13.02 5.30 19.29
C ASP A 299 -11.76 5.84 19.97
N PHE A 300 -10.97 6.65 19.25
CA PHE A 300 -9.72 7.17 19.80
C PHE A 300 -9.96 8.38 20.69
N GLY A 301 -10.95 9.22 20.33
CA GLY A 301 -11.22 10.49 20.99
C GLY A 301 -10.28 11.63 20.54
N SER A 302 -10.75 12.88 20.69
CA SER A 302 -10.02 14.08 20.22
C SER A 302 -8.71 14.38 20.98
N SER A 303 -8.54 13.80 22.17
CA SER A 303 -7.30 13.92 22.96
C SER A 303 -6.23 12.93 22.53
N ASN A 304 -6.55 11.93 21.71
CA ASN A 304 -5.60 10.90 21.32
C ASN A 304 -4.40 11.49 20.55
N PRO A 305 -3.15 11.11 20.89
CA PRO A 305 -1.95 11.63 20.25
C PRO A 305 -1.94 11.44 18.72
N VAL A 306 -2.47 10.32 18.22
CA VAL A 306 -2.57 10.05 16.79
C VAL A 306 -3.55 11.01 16.12
N VAL A 307 -4.70 11.27 16.75
CA VAL A 307 -5.70 12.22 16.23
C VAL A 307 -5.11 13.62 16.15
N ARG A 308 -4.42 14.06 17.20
CA ARG A 308 -3.75 15.36 17.22
C ARG A 308 -2.69 15.48 16.12
N ALA A 309 -1.87 14.45 15.91
CA ALA A 309 -0.86 14.44 14.86
C ALA A 309 -1.44 14.50 13.44
N ILE A 310 -2.68 14.05 13.21
CA ILE A 310 -3.34 14.17 11.90
C ILE A 310 -3.87 15.59 11.66
N LEU A 311 -4.26 16.28 12.73
CA LEU A 311 -4.87 17.61 12.68
C LEU A 311 -3.87 18.76 12.62
N LEU A 312 -2.69 18.58 13.22
CA LEU A 312 -1.60 19.55 13.30
C LEU A 312 -0.57 19.32 12.18
#